data_AF-A0AA49K2G7-F1
#
_entry.id   AF-A0AA49K2G7-F1
#
_cell.length_a   1.000
_cell.length_b   1.000
_cell.length_c   1.000
_cell.angle_alpha   90.00
_cell.angle_beta   90.00
_cell.angle_gamma   90.00
#
_symmetry.space_group_name_H-M   'P 1'
#
loop_
_entity.id
_entity.type
_entity.pdbx_description
1 polymer ?
#
loop_
_entity_poly.entity_id
_entity_poly.type
_entity_poly.pdbx_seq_one_letter_code
_entity_poly.pdbx_strand_id
1 'polypeptide(L)'
;MLRKTLLYLSHQPQIFRFVRNNGLAKKFASRFVAGETIATACDAVAELKAKGITASLDLLGESVTNEAEARETARQYLALVDEMQRRGLEVNVSVKLTALGQDISAALCEENIRAILAKVKGYGGFVRLDMESSAYTQRTIDFFERRLFPDYPETVGVVLQSALRRTLADVDWSVQKQCRVRICKGAYLEPATVAFPDKRDVDANYVEAMQRLMQKGRYPGLATHDERIIDEAIRFAKANGIAPDRFEFQMLYGVRRDLQERIVREGWRMRVYVPFGTQWYPYLMRRLAERPANLAFITGNVMKEMVKGR
;
A
#
# COMPACT_ATOMS: atom_id res chain seq x y z
N MET A 1 13.30 15.44 -15.40
CA MET A 1 13.79 14.48 -16.42
C MET A 1 14.01 13.08 -15.84
N LEU A 2 14.73 12.92 -14.72
CA LEU A 2 14.98 11.64 -14.05
C LEU A 2 13.74 10.76 -13.76
N ARG A 3 12.63 11.35 -13.24
CA ARG A 3 11.37 10.63 -13.01
C ARG A 3 10.79 10.01 -14.29
N LYS A 4 10.81 10.76 -15.41
CA LYS A 4 10.32 10.27 -16.70
C LYS A 4 11.21 9.15 -17.26
N THR A 5 12.53 9.26 -17.10
CA THR A 5 13.49 8.23 -17.52
C THR A 5 13.34 6.95 -16.70
N LEU A 6 13.18 7.03 -15.38
CA LEU A 6 12.96 5.86 -14.52
C LEU A 6 11.61 5.18 -14.79
N LEU A 7 10.56 5.96 -15.05
CA LEU A 7 9.27 5.41 -15.48
C LEU A 7 9.38 4.75 -16.84
N TYR A 8 10.08 5.36 -17.81
CA TYR A 8 10.35 4.73 -19.10
C TYR A 8 11.10 3.40 -18.96
N LEU A 9 12.15 3.36 -18.13
CA LEU A 9 12.92 2.13 -17.85
C LEU A 9 12.06 1.05 -17.17
N SER A 10 11.06 1.43 -16.39
CA SER A 10 10.14 0.48 -15.74
C SER A 10 9.31 -0.34 -16.74
N HIS A 11 9.15 0.17 -17.98
CA HIS A 11 8.42 -0.49 -19.06
C HIS A 11 9.34 -1.27 -20.04
N GLN A 12 10.64 -1.43 -19.76
CA GLN A 12 11.60 -2.08 -20.67
C GLN A 12 11.91 -3.53 -20.27
N PRO A 13 11.38 -4.56 -20.96
CA PRO A 13 11.49 -5.97 -20.54
C PRO A 13 12.91 -6.55 -20.58
N GLN A 14 13.77 -6.03 -21.47
CA GLN A 14 15.15 -6.49 -21.60
C GLN A 14 16.02 -6.05 -20.42
N ILE A 15 15.80 -4.83 -19.93
CA ILE A 15 16.49 -4.29 -18.76
C ILE A 15 16.00 -5.01 -17.50
N PHE A 16 14.71 -5.33 -17.41
CA PHE A 16 14.16 -6.18 -16.35
C PHE A 16 14.87 -7.54 -16.28
N ARG A 17 15.05 -8.23 -17.41
CA ARG A 17 15.71 -9.55 -17.45
C ARG A 17 17.17 -9.50 -17.01
N PHE A 18 17.90 -8.47 -17.42
CA PHE A 18 19.29 -8.23 -17.01
C PHE A 18 19.40 -7.95 -15.51
N VAL A 19 18.55 -7.06 -14.99
CA VAL A 19 18.56 -6.68 -13.57
C VAL A 19 18.11 -7.84 -12.67
N ARG A 20 17.12 -8.64 -13.08
CA ARG A 20 16.65 -9.82 -12.33
C ARG A 20 17.75 -10.88 -12.16
N ASN A 21 18.66 -11.00 -13.11
CA ASN A 21 19.74 -11.99 -13.06
C ASN A 21 21.00 -11.48 -12.32
N ASN A 22 21.01 -10.22 -11.87
CA ASN A 22 22.13 -9.62 -11.17
C ASN A 22 21.95 -9.73 -9.63
N GLY A 23 22.91 -10.38 -8.95
CA GLY A 23 22.88 -10.61 -7.51
C GLY A 23 22.86 -9.33 -6.66
N LEU A 24 23.53 -8.26 -7.10
CA LEU A 24 23.53 -6.97 -6.39
C LEU A 24 22.15 -6.29 -6.47
N ALA A 25 21.51 -6.36 -7.64
CA ALA A 25 20.18 -5.82 -7.83
C ALA A 25 19.12 -6.61 -7.03
N LYS A 26 19.26 -7.93 -6.94
CA LYS A 26 18.42 -8.78 -6.07
C LYS A 26 18.58 -8.43 -4.60
N LYS A 27 19.81 -8.24 -4.11
CA LYS A 27 20.09 -7.83 -2.72
C LYS A 27 19.53 -6.43 -2.41
N PHE A 28 19.48 -5.55 -3.41
CA PHE A 28 18.85 -4.25 -3.26
C PHE A 28 17.32 -4.33 -3.31
N ALA A 29 16.76 -5.14 -4.21
CA ALA A 29 15.33 -5.35 -4.33
C ALA A 29 14.73 -6.00 -3.07
N SER A 30 15.45 -6.95 -2.45
CA SER A 30 15.01 -7.61 -1.21
C SER A 30 14.87 -6.65 -0.03
N ARG A 31 15.43 -5.44 -0.12
CA ARG A 31 15.18 -4.38 0.86
C ARG A 31 13.74 -3.87 0.81
N PHE A 32 13.13 -3.81 -0.37
CA PHE A 32 11.83 -3.16 -0.61
C PHE A 32 10.73 -4.13 -0.98
N VAL A 33 11.07 -5.39 -1.22
CA VAL A 33 10.15 -6.48 -1.59
C VAL A 33 10.54 -7.71 -0.79
N ALA A 34 9.57 -8.35 -0.13
CA ALA A 34 9.85 -9.46 0.79
C ALA A 34 10.37 -10.73 0.10
N GLY A 35 10.20 -10.81 -1.22
CA GLY A 35 10.64 -11.94 -2.04
C GLY A 35 9.65 -12.20 -3.17
N GLU A 36 9.82 -13.32 -3.86
CA GLU A 36 9.00 -13.70 -5.01
C GLU A 36 7.90 -14.72 -4.65
N THR A 37 7.89 -15.26 -3.43
CA THR A 37 6.97 -16.33 -3.02
C THR A 37 6.17 -15.97 -1.77
N ILE A 38 5.00 -16.61 -1.61
CA ILE A 38 4.16 -16.49 -0.41
C ILE A 38 4.95 -16.79 0.87
N ALA A 39 5.77 -17.86 0.86
CA ALA A 39 6.57 -18.25 2.01
C ALA A 39 7.53 -17.13 2.45
N THR A 40 8.30 -16.56 1.51
CA THR A 40 9.22 -15.45 1.79
C THR A 40 8.48 -14.20 2.28
N ALA A 41 7.28 -13.95 1.76
CA ALA A 41 6.45 -12.85 2.19
C ALA A 41 5.97 -13.04 3.64
N CYS A 42 5.54 -14.25 4.00
CA CYS A 42 5.15 -14.59 5.36
C CYS A 42 6.34 -14.59 6.34
N ASP A 43 7.55 -14.94 5.91
CA ASP A 43 8.76 -14.80 6.74
C ASP A 43 9.02 -13.33 7.11
N ALA A 44 8.94 -12.42 6.13
CA ALA A 44 9.07 -10.99 6.39
C ALA A 44 7.98 -10.46 7.34
N VAL A 45 6.74 -10.97 7.24
CA VAL A 45 5.67 -10.62 8.19
C VAL A 45 5.96 -11.14 9.60
N ALA A 46 6.52 -12.35 9.74
CA ALA A 46 6.92 -12.89 11.03
C ALA A 46 8.04 -12.05 11.68
N GLU A 47 9.02 -11.59 10.90
CA GLU A 47 10.07 -10.68 11.38
C GLU A 47 9.50 -9.33 11.85
N LEU A 48 8.53 -8.76 11.13
CA LEU A 48 7.85 -7.53 11.53
C LEU A 48 7.04 -7.74 12.82
N LYS A 49 6.32 -8.86 12.93
CA LYS A 49 5.55 -9.24 14.12
C LYS A 49 6.44 -9.30 15.36
N ALA A 50 7.65 -9.85 15.24
CA ALA A 50 8.63 -9.90 16.34
C ALA A 50 9.06 -8.50 16.84
N LYS A 51 8.88 -7.46 16.02
CA LYS A 51 9.14 -6.06 16.37
C LYS A 51 7.89 -5.29 16.83
N GLY A 52 6.76 -5.97 17.03
CA GLY A 52 5.48 -5.32 17.33
C GLY A 52 4.88 -4.55 16.14
N ILE A 53 5.32 -4.83 14.91
CA ILE A 53 4.83 -4.20 13.68
C ILE A 53 3.88 -5.18 12.97
N THR A 54 2.67 -4.69 12.66
CA THR A 54 1.71 -5.46 11.84
C THR A 54 2.03 -5.31 10.34
N ALA A 55 1.45 -6.14 9.48
CA ALA A 55 1.72 -6.08 8.04
C ALA A 55 0.44 -6.08 7.20
N SER A 56 0.54 -5.63 5.96
CA SER A 56 -0.45 -5.85 4.89
C SER A 56 0.29 -6.39 3.68
N LEU A 57 -0.03 -7.60 3.23
CA LEU A 57 0.63 -8.22 2.07
C LEU A 57 -0.03 -7.77 0.76
N ASP A 58 0.78 -7.40 -0.22
CA ASP A 58 0.36 -7.05 -1.59
C ASP A 58 1.08 -7.95 -2.58
N LEU A 59 0.29 -8.64 -3.41
CA LEU A 59 0.80 -9.47 -4.48
C LEU A 59 1.10 -8.58 -5.69
N LEU A 60 2.38 -8.52 -6.06
CA LEU A 60 2.85 -7.81 -7.25
C LEU A 60 2.55 -8.64 -8.50
N GLY A 61 1.50 -8.24 -9.19
CA GLY A 61 1.15 -8.69 -10.54
C GLY A 61 0.34 -7.58 -11.20
N GLU A 62 1.00 -6.76 -12.01
CA GLU A 62 0.32 -5.69 -12.75
C GLU A 62 0.03 -6.15 -14.18
N SER A 63 -1.13 -5.75 -14.72
CA SER A 63 -1.64 -6.04 -16.06
C SER A 63 -2.34 -7.40 -16.21
N VAL A 64 -3.40 -7.61 -15.42
CA VAL A 64 -4.38 -8.66 -15.72
C VAL A 64 -5.19 -8.22 -16.94
N THR A 65 -5.12 -9.00 -18.01
CA THR A 65 -5.73 -8.66 -19.31
C THR A 65 -6.83 -9.62 -19.73
N ASN A 66 -6.93 -10.78 -19.08
CA ASN A 66 -7.91 -11.81 -19.38
C ASN A 66 -8.46 -12.50 -18.13
N GLU A 67 -9.57 -13.23 -18.32
CA GLU A 67 -10.33 -13.86 -17.23
C GLU A 67 -9.49 -14.88 -16.44
N ALA A 68 -8.64 -15.65 -17.13
CA ALA A 68 -7.81 -16.68 -16.52
C ALA A 68 -6.76 -16.07 -15.58
N GLU A 69 -6.13 -14.96 -15.97
CA GLU A 69 -5.20 -14.20 -15.13
C GLU A 69 -5.89 -13.64 -13.87
N ALA A 70 -7.10 -13.10 -14.01
CA ALA A 70 -7.86 -12.58 -12.86
C ALA A 70 -8.18 -13.68 -11.84
N ARG A 71 -8.61 -14.85 -12.32
CA ARG A 71 -8.90 -16.03 -11.49
C ARG A 71 -7.62 -16.60 -10.85
N GLU A 72 -6.50 -16.58 -11.56
CA GLU A 72 -5.18 -16.93 -11.02
C GLU A 72 -4.78 -16.00 -9.87
N THR A 73 -4.88 -14.68 -10.07
CA THR A 73 -4.60 -13.70 -9.00
C THR A 73 -5.48 -13.94 -7.78
N ALA A 74 -6.78 -14.18 -7.99
CA ALA A 74 -7.69 -14.49 -6.88
C ALA A 74 -7.25 -15.76 -6.12
N ARG A 75 -6.88 -16.83 -6.84
CA ARG A 75 -6.37 -18.07 -6.22
C ARG A 75 -5.09 -17.85 -5.43
N GLN A 76 -4.18 -17.01 -5.92
CA GLN A 76 -2.95 -16.66 -5.20
C GLN A 76 -3.25 -15.91 -3.89
N TYR A 77 -4.24 -15.00 -3.89
CA TYR A 77 -4.70 -14.38 -2.65
C TYR A 77 -5.34 -15.39 -1.68
N LEU A 78 -6.13 -16.35 -2.17
CA LEU A 78 -6.70 -17.41 -1.32
C LEU A 78 -5.59 -18.26 -0.67
N ALA A 79 -4.58 -18.66 -1.44
CA ALA A 79 -3.43 -19.41 -0.93
C ALA A 79 -2.59 -18.58 0.07
N LEU A 80 -2.43 -17.28 -0.20
CA LEU A 80 -1.73 -16.35 0.68
C LEU A 80 -2.41 -16.27 2.06
N VAL A 81 -3.73 -16.06 2.09
CA VAL A 81 -4.45 -15.89 3.36
C VAL A 81 -4.53 -17.20 4.15
N ASP A 82 -4.60 -18.35 3.47
CA ASP A 82 -4.48 -19.67 4.11
C ASP A 82 -3.10 -19.84 4.77
N GLU A 83 -2.03 -19.47 4.08
CA GLU A 83 -0.68 -19.59 4.62
C GLU A 83 -0.44 -18.63 5.79
N MET A 84 -0.93 -17.39 5.70
CA MET A 84 -0.89 -16.44 6.81
C MET A 84 -1.59 -17.00 8.05
N GLN A 85 -2.80 -17.55 7.88
CA GLN A 85 -3.57 -18.16 8.96
C GLN A 85 -2.83 -19.37 9.55
N ARG A 86 -2.31 -20.26 8.70
CA ARG A 86 -1.57 -21.46 9.12
C ARG A 86 -0.34 -21.12 9.98
N ARG A 87 0.31 -19.98 9.71
CA ARG A 87 1.46 -19.49 10.48
C ARG A 87 1.08 -18.61 11.68
N GLY A 88 -0.21 -18.43 11.97
CA GLY A 88 -0.68 -17.58 13.06
C GLY A 88 -0.32 -16.10 12.88
N LEU A 89 -0.27 -15.63 11.64
CA LEU A 89 -0.05 -14.24 11.28
C LEU A 89 -1.41 -13.53 11.11
N GLU A 90 -1.46 -12.22 11.39
CA GLU A 90 -2.67 -11.43 11.14
C GLU A 90 -2.99 -11.45 9.64
N VAL A 91 -4.16 -11.97 9.27
CA VAL A 91 -4.62 -12.00 7.87
C VAL A 91 -5.02 -10.60 7.44
N ASN A 92 -4.10 -9.90 6.77
CA ASN A 92 -4.32 -8.56 6.24
C ASN A 92 -3.64 -8.42 4.87
N VAL A 93 -4.44 -8.12 3.84
CA VAL A 93 -3.96 -8.01 2.46
C VAL A 93 -4.43 -6.72 1.81
N SER A 94 -3.64 -6.21 0.87
CA SER A 94 -4.00 -5.12 -0.03
C SER A 94 -4.19 -5.66 -1.44
N VAL A 95 -5.23 -5.22 -2.12
CA VAL A 95 -5.69 -5.77 -3.42
C VAL A 95 -6.08 -4.63 -4.35
N LYS A 96 -5.70 -4.73 -5.62
CA LYS A 96 -6.17 -3.83 -6.70
C LYS A 96 -7.31 -4.51 -7.44
N LEU A 97 -8.40 -3.79 -7.71
CA LEU A 97 -9.58 -4.40 -8.35
C LEU A 97 -9.31 -4.73 -9.81
N THR A 98 -8.47 -3.97 -10.51
CA THR A 98 -8.06 -4.29 -11.88
C THR A 98 -7.37 -5.65 -11.98
N ALA A 99 -6.56 -6.01 -10.97
CA ALA A 99 -5.94 -7.33 -10.88
C ALA A 99 -6.93 -8.48 -10.62
N LEU A 100 -8.16 -8.17 -10.22
CA LEU A 100 -9.25 -9.14 -10.09
C LEU A 100 -10.24 -9.10 -11.27
N GLY A 101 -9.92 -8.33 -12.31
CA GLY A 101 -10.69 -8.27 -13.54
C GLY A 101 -11.73 -7.15 -13.60
N GLN A 102 -11.56 -6.06 -12.83
CA GLN A 102 -12.45 -4.90 -12.91
C GLN A 102 -12.59 -4.40 -14.36
N ASP A 103 -11.52 -4.36 -15.16
CA ASP A 103 -11.56 -3.92 -16.56
C ASP A 103 -12.05 -4.97 -17.56
N ILE A 104 -12.25 -6.21 -17.11
CA ILE A 104 -12.72 -7.32 -17.94
C ILE A 104 -14.22 -7.50 -17.76
N SER A 105 -14.66 -7.69 -16.52
CA SER A 105 -16.06 -7.92 -16.18
C SER A 105 -16.32 -7.57 -14.71
N ALA A 106 -17.34 -6.75 -14.47
CA ALA A 106 -17.76 -6.42 -13.10
C ALA A 106 -18.18 -7.67 -12.32
N ALA A 107 -18.83 -8.64 -12.98
CA ALA A 107 -19.26 -9.88 -12.36
C ALA A 107 -18.06 -10.78 -11.97
N LEU A 108 -17.06 -10.88 -12.84
CA LEU A 108 -15.81 -11.60 -12.54
C LEU A 108 -15.07 -10.97 -11.36
N CYS A 109 -14.93 -9.64 -11.37
CA CYS A 109 -14.28 -8.90 -10.29
C CYS A 109 -15.00 -9.14 -8.96
N GLU A 110 -16.34 -9.14 -8.97
CA GLU A 110 -17.17 -9.41 -7.80
C GLU A 110 -17.05 -10.85 -7.30
N GLU A 111 -17.09 -11.84 -8.19
CA GLU A 111 -16.87 -13.25 -7.87
C GLU A 111 -15.52 -13.45 -7.17
N ASN A 112 -14.44 -12.94 -7.78
CA ASN A 112 -13.08 -13.07 -7.29
C ASN A 112 -12.89 -12.41 -5.91
N ILE A 113 -13.29 -11.14 -5.76
CA ILE A 113 -13.09 -10.42 -4.49
C ILE A 113 -13.97 -11.00 -3.38
N ARG A 114 -15.20 -11.45 -3.68
CA ARG A 114 -16.08 -12.06 -2.66
C ARG A 114 -15.53 -13.39 -2.16
N ALA A 115 -14.93 -14.20 -3.03
CA ALA A 115 -14.25 -15.43 -2.60
C ALA A 115 -13.12 -15.13 -1.60
N ILE A 116 -12.29 -14.11 -1.89
CA ILE A 116 -11.23 -13.66 -0.97
C ILE A 116 -11.83 -13.13 0.33
N LEU A 117 -12.83 -12.25 0.26
CA LEU A 117 -13.46 -11.64 1.43
C LEU A 117 -14.14 -12.67 2.33
N ALA A 118 -14.81 -13.68 1.77
CA ALA A 118 -15.42 -14.76 2.54
C ALA A 118 -14.38 -15.54 3.35
N LYS A 119 -13.25 -15.88 2.73
CA LYS A 119 -12.14 -16.58 3.41
C LYS A 119 -11.48 -15.69 4.47
N VAL A 120 -11.16 -14.45 4.13
CA VAL A 120 -10.55 -13.49 5.06
C VAL A 120 -11.46 -13.21 6.26
N LYS A 121 -12.78 -13.08 6.05
CA LYS A 121 -13.78 -12.95 7.12
C LYS A 121 -13.77 -14.15 8.06
N GLY A 122 -13.66 -15.37 7.51
CA GLY A 122 -13.54 -16.60 8.30
C GLY A 122 -12.33 -16.65 9.23
N TYR A 123 -11.28 -15.88 8.92
CA TYR A 123 -10.07 -15.75 9.73
C TYR A 123 -10.04 -14.48 10.59
N GLY A 124 -11.12 -13.70 10.62
CA GLY A 124 -11.15 -12.40 11.32
C GLY A 124 -10.18 -11.37 10.73
N GLY A 125 -9.80 -11.54 9.46
CA GLY A 125 -8.84 -10.70 8.77
C GLY A 125 -9.44 -9.46 8.10
N PHE A 126 -8.63 -8.78 7.29
CA PHE A 126 -9.01 -7.57 6.59
C PHE A 126 -8.42 -7.46 5.17
N VAL A 127 -9.21 -6.92 4.25
CA VAL A 127 -8.81 -6.60 2.88
C VAL A 127 -8.89 -5.09 2.65
N ARG A 128 -7.77 -4.50 2.22
CA ARG A 128 -7.73 -3.12 1.73
C ARG A 128 -7.84 -3.12 0.20
N LEU A 129 -8.84 -2.44 -0.33
CA LEU A 129 -8.92 -2.12 -1.76
C LEU A 129 -8.01 -0.93 -2.04
N ASP A 130 -6.85 -1.19 -2.64
CA ASP A 130 -5.90 -0.16 -3.03
C ASP A 130 -6.52 0.73 -4.11
N MET A 131 -6.37 2.05 -3.93
CA MET A 131 -6.89 3.01 -4.89
C MET A 131 -5.90 3.20 -6.03
N GLU A 132 -6.41 3.00 -7.24
CA GLU A 132 -5.66 3.13 -8.48
C GLU A 132 -5.68 4.60 -8.96
N SER A 133 -5.52 4.85 -10.26
CA SER A 133 -5.55 6.21 -10.79
C SER A 133 -6.94 6.84 -10.63
N SER A 134 -7.03 8.15 -10.84
CA SER A 134 -8.27 8.92 -10.71
C SER A 134 -9.42 8.38 -11.60
N ALA A 135 -9.08 7.73 -12.72
CA ALA A 135 -10.04 7.07 -13.60
C ALA A 135 -10.82 5.94 -12.90
N TYR A 136 -10.24 5.31 -11.87
CA TYR A 136 -10.85 4.22 -11.12
C TYR A 136 -11.52 4.68 -9.83
N THR A 137 -11.26 5.89 -9.34
CA THR A 137 -11.66 6.30 -7.98
C THR A 137 -13.15 6.15 -7.72
N GLN A 138 -14.00 6.73 -8.58
CA GLN A 138 -15.45 6.62 -8.41
C GLN A 138 -15.92 5.18 -8.55
N ARG A 139 -15.41 4.48 -9.57
CA ARG A 139 -15.79 3.09 -9.87
C ARG A 139 -15.48 2.16 -8.69
N THR A 140 -14.33 2.34 -8.05
CA THR A 140 -13.92 1.56 -6.88
C THR A 140 -14.76 1.90 -5.65
N ILE A 141 -15.06 3.18 -5.39
CA ILE A 141 -15.93 3.60 -4.28
C ILE A 141 -17.36 3.06 -4.45
N ASP A 142 -17.96 3.22 -5.64
CA ASP A 142 -19.31 2.74 -5.93
C ASP A 142 -19.41 1.22 -5.82
N PHE A 143 -18.41 0.50 -6.35
CA PHE A 143 -18.34 -0.95 -6.27
C PHE A 143 -18.21 -1.42 -4.83
N PHE A 144 -17.29 -0.81 -4.06
CA PHE A 144 -17.15 -1.08 -2.64
C PHE A 144 -18.47 -0.84 -1.89
N GLU A 145 -19.09 0.33 -2.05
CA GLU A 145 -20.27 0.73 -1.29
C GLU A 145 -21.47 -0.17 -1.59
N ARG A 146 -21.70 -0.49 -2.86
CA ARG A 146 -22.93 -1.18 -3.29
C ARG A 146 -22.79 -2.70 -3.33
N ARG A 147 -21.58 -3.22 -3.55
CA ARG A 147 -21.36 -4.66 -3.76
C ARG A 147 -20.65 -5.34 -2.61
N LEU A 148 -19.79 -4.65 -1.85
CA LEU A 148 -18.94 -5.34 -0.87
C LEU A 148 -19.27 -4.95 0.58
N PHE A 149 -19.37 -3.67 0.86
CA PHE A 149 -19.52 -3.17 2.23
C PHE A 149 -20.77 -3.68 2.98
N PRO A 150 -21.95 -3.87 2.34
CA PRO A 150 -23.12 -4.39 3.05
C PRO A 150 -22.91 -5.77 3.69
N ASP A 151 -22.13 -6.64 3.04
CA ASP A 151 -21.92 -8.03 3.48
C ASP A 151 -20.63 -8.21 4.32
N TYR A 152 -19.69 -7.27 4.16
CA TYR A 152 -18.34 -7.34 4.72
C TYR A 152 -17.89 -6.06 5.48
N PRO A 153 -18.73 -5.42 6.31
CA PRO A 153 -18.43 -4.09 6.86
C PRO A 153 -17.19 -4.05 7.78
N GLU A 154 -16.83 -5.18 8.38
CA GLU A 154 -15.65 -5.33 9.24
C GLU A 154 -14.39 -5.79 8.49
N THR A 155 -14.57 -6.33 7.29
CA THR A 155 -13.54 -7.09 6.56
C THR A 155 -12.97 -6.32 5.38
N VAL A 156 -13.65 -5.31 4.85
CA VAL A 156 -13.17 -4.54 3.69
C VAL A 156 -13.13 -3.04 3.95
N GLY A 157 -12.19 -2.35 3.31
CA GLY A 157 -12.15 -0.90 3.27
C GLY A 157 -11.34 -0.38 2.08
N VAL A 158 -11.39 0.94 1.84
CA VAL A 158 -10.82 1.58 0.64
C VAL A 158 -9.62 2.47 0.96
N VAL A 159 -8.90 2.91 -0.05
CA VAL A 159 -7.85 3.95 0.05
C VAL A 159 -8.38 5.27 -0.50
N LEU A 160 -8.04 6.38 0.15
CA LEU A 160 -8.27 7.76 -0.33
C LEU A 160 -6.91 8.43 -0.57
N GLN A 161 -6.85 9.37 -1.52
CA GLN A 161 -5.60 9.93 -2.04
C GLN A 161 -5.58 11.46 -1.93
N SER A 162 -4.85 12.04 -0.98
CA SER A 162 -4.88 13.49 -0.70
C SER A 162 -4.43 14.38 -1.87
N ALA A 163 -3.81 13.84 -2.91
CA ALA A 163 -3.53 14.61 -4.12
C ALA A 163 -4.78 14.94 -4.93
N LEU A 164 -5.89 14.21 -4.78
CA LEU A 164 -7.11 14.47 -5.55
C LEU A 164 -7.95 15.57 -4.89
N ARG A 165 -8.51 16.45 -5.72
CA ARG A 165 -9.36 17.57 -5.24
C ARG A 165 -10.64 17.09 -4.55
N ARG A 166 -11.14 15.90 -4.93
CA ARG A 166 -12.35 15.28 -4.37
C ARG A 166 -12.21 14.72 -2.95
N THR A 167 -10.99 14.54 -2.46
CA THR A 167 -10.73 13.66 -1.30
C THR A 167 -11.40 14.08 -0.01
N LEU A 168 -11.58 15.38 0.28
CA LEU A 168 -12.27 15.78 1.51
C LEU A 168 -13.75 15.36 1.49
N ALA A 169 -14.41 15.40 0.33
CA ALA A 169 -15.77 14.89 0.20
C ALA A 169 -15.83 13.38 0.39
N ASP A 170 -14.86 12.63 -0.15
CA ASP A 170 -14.77 11.18 0.05
C ASP A 170 -14.44 10.83 1.52
N VAL A 171 -13.66 11.66 2.22
CA VAL A 171 -13.42 11.52 3.67
C VAL A 171 -14.72 11.70 4.44
N ASP A 172 -15.49 12.75 4.16
CA ASP A 172 -16.76 13.01 4.83
C ASP A 172 -17.77 11.87 4.58
N TRP A 173 -17.83 11.35 3.36
CA TRP A 173 -18.60 10.14 3.02
C TRP A 173 -18.16 8.93 3.85
N SER A 174 -16.85 8.67 3.96
CA SER A 174 -16.33 7.52 4.71
C SER A 174 -16.63 7.61 6.21
N VAL A 175 -16.60 8.82 6.76
CA VAL A 175 -16.98 9.11 8.15
C VAL A 175 -18.47 8.86 8.36
N GLN A 176 -19.34 9.32 7.46
CA GLN A 176 -20.78 9.06 7.56
C GLN A 176 -21.10 7.57 7.47
N LYS A 177 -20.41 6.84 6.59
CA LYS A 177 -20.56 5.39 6.41
C LYS A 177 -19.93 4.55 7.51
N GLN A 178 -19.04 5.12 8.31
CA GLN A 178 -18.20 4.40 9.27
C GLN A 178 -17.47 3.22 8.59
N CYS A 179 -16.93 3.44 7.38
CA CYS A 179 -16.07 2.46 6.73
C CYS A 179 -14.60 2.71 7.08
N ARG A 180 -13.80 1.65 7.13
CA ARG A 180 -12.36 1.79 7.40
C ARG A 180 -11.68 2.33 6.15
N VAL A 181 -10.89 3.39 6.25
CA VAL A 181 -10.12 3.95 5.12
C VAL A 181 -8.62 4.03 5.42
N ARG A 182 -7.81 3.97 4.36
CA ARG A 182 -6.39 4.36 4.39
C ARG A 182 -6.25 5.67 3.64
N ILE A 183 -5.62 6.69 4.22
CA ILE A 183 -5.28 7.94 3.51
C ILE A 183 -3.81 7.86 3.08
N CYS A 184 -3.52 8.16 1.81
CA CYS A 184 -2.17 8.30 1.27
C CYS A 184 -2.07 9.60 0.46
N LYS A 185 -0.87 9.99 0.01
CA LYS A 185 -0.74 11.16 -0.89
C LYS A 185 -1.26 10.89 -2.30
N GLY A 186 -1.09 9.67 -2.80
CA GLY A 186 -1.34 9.31 -4.19
C GLY A 186 -0.04 9.00 -4.93
N ALA A 187 -0.05 7.98 -5.80
CA ALA A 187 1.13 7.47 -6.50
C ALA A 187 1.10 7.68 -8.03
N TYR A 188 -0.07 8.07 -8.56
CA TYR A 188 -0.28 8.25 -10.00
C TYR A 188 0.04 9.67 -10.45
N LEU A 189 0.40 9.81 -11.72
CA LEU A 189 0.56 11.11 -12.35
C LEU A 189 -0.81 11.54 -12.90
N GLU A 190 -1.40 12.54 -12.26
CA GLU A 190 -2.75 13.01 -12.55
C GLU A 190 -2.73 14.43 -13.13
N PRO A 191 -3.70 14.80 -13.99
CA PRO A 191 -3.79 16.16 -14.52
C PRO A 191 -4.21 17.15 -13.41
N ALA A 192 -3.78 18.41 -13.55
CA ALA A 192 -4.05 19.47 -12.56
C ALA A 192 -5.56 19.79 -12.38
N THR A 193 -6.39 19.39 -13.34
CA THR A 193 -7.85 19.48 -13.28
C THR A 193 -8.45 18.55 -12.24
N VAL A 194 -7.78 17.42 -11.94
CA VAL A 194 -8.27 16.39 -11.02
C VAL A 194 -7.44 16.35 -9.72
N ALA A 195 -6.15 16.66 -9.82
CA ALA A 195 -5.21 16.63 -8.69
C ALA A 195 -4.53 17.98 -8.44
N PHE A 196 -4.07 18.19 -7.21
CA PHE A 196 -3.23 19.33 -6.86
C PHE A 196 -1.84 19.17 -7.50
N PRO A 197 -1.38 20.13 -8.31
CA PRO A 197 -0.04 20.06 -8.92
C PRO A 197 1.06 20.31 -7.90
N ASP A 198 0.78 21.12 -6.88
CA ASP A 198 1.75 21.56 -5.88
C ASP A 198 1.77 20.65 -4.67
N LYS A 199 2.98 20.17 -4.31
CA LYS A 199 3.18 19.31 -3.14
C LYS A 199 2.64 19.93 -1.84
N ARG A 200 2.72 21.25 -1.70
CA ARG A 200 2.22 21.96 -0.52
C ARG A 200 0.72 21.73 -0.33
N ASP A 201 -0.05 21.78 -1.41
CA ASP A 201 -1.50 21.58 -1.36
C ASP A 201 -1.85 20.12 -1.10
N VAL A 202 -1.11 19.18 -1.69
CA VAL A 202 -1.24 17.73 -1.39
C VAL A 202 -0.98 17.44 0.09
N ASP A 203 0.06 18.04 0.67
CA ASP A 203 0.42 17.91 2.09
C ASP A 203 -0.66 18.54 2.99
N ALA A 204 -1.14 19.74 2.66
CA ALA A 204 -2.20 20.43 3.41
C ALA A 204 -3.50 19.61 3.40
N ASN A 205 -3.92 19.14 2.22
CA ASN A 205 -5.10 18.31 2.06
C ASN A 205 -4.96 16.97 2.81
N TYR A 206 -3.74 16.40 2.88
CA TYR A 206 -3.48 15.20 3.68
C TYR A 206 -3.73 15.47 5.17
N VAL A 207 -3.17 16.55 5.72
CA VAL A 207 -3.29 16.88 7.14
C VAL A 207 -4.75 17.13 7.51
N GLU A 208 -5.50 17.86 6.68
CA GLU A 208 -6.92 18.09 6.90
C GLU A 208 -7.73 16.79 6.87
N ALA A 209 -7.56 15.96 5.83
CA ALA A 209 -8.20 14.65 5.73
C ALA A 209 -7.88 13.76 6.94
N MET A 210 -6.60 13.70 7.33
CA MET A 210 -6.11 12.94 8.46
C MET A 210 -6.78 13.37 9.76
N GLN A 211 -6.85 14.67 10.06
CA GLN A 211 -7.45 15.17 11.29
C GLN A 211 -8.95 14.81 11.38
N ARG A 212 -9.70 14.98 10.27
CA ARG A 212 -11.12 14.58 10.19
C ARG A 212 -11.31 13.08 10.46
N LEU A 213 -10.47 12.25 9.82
CA LEU A 213 -10.50 10.80 10.00
C LEU A 213 -10.11 10.38 11.42
N MET A 214 -9.12 11.01 12.04
CA MET A 214 -8.71 10.69 13.41
C MET A 214 -9.80 11.02 14.43
N GLN A 215 -10.54 12.12 14.22
CA GLN A 215 -11.63 12.51 15.12
C GLN A 215 -12.87 11.62 14.96
N LYS A 216 -13.30 11.35 13.73
CA LYS A 216 -14.64 10.79 13.44
C LYS A 216 -14.65 9.51 12.61
N GLY A 217 -13.52 9.17 11.99
CA GLY A 217 -13.38 7.99 11.14
C GLY A 217 -13.27 6.69 11.94
N ARG A 218 -13.61 5.59 11.26
CA ARG A 218 -13.49 4.25 11.80
C ARG A 218 -12.10 3.69 11.52
N TYR A 219 -11.22 3.70 12.52
CA TYR A 219 -9.87 3.11 12.47
C TYR A 219 -9.09 3.43 11.17
N PRO A 220 -8.73 4.71 10.93
CA PRO A 220 -8.04 5.10 9.72
C PRO A 220 -6.58 4.61 9.71
N GLY A 221 -6.10 4.22 8.53
CA GLY A 221 -4.69 3.98 8.26
C GLY A 221 -4.01 5.23 7.69
N LEU A 222 -3.03 5.79 8.39
CA LEU A 222 -2.31 6.99 7.98
C LEU A 222 -1.04 6.57 7.19
N ALA A 223 -1.15 6.43 5.87
CA ALA A 223 -0.08 5.93 5.02
C ALA A 223 0.84 7.06 4.52
N THR A 224 1.95 7.29 5.22
CA THR A 224 2.94 8.32 4.89
C THR A 224 4.32 8.01 5.47
N HIS A 225 5.38 8.49 4.81
CA HIS A 225 6.75 8.54 5.32
C HIS A 225 7.24 9.97 5.55
N ASP A 226 6.32 10.94 5.55
CA ASP A 226 6.61 12.35 5.83
C ASP A 226 6.59 12.56 7.34
N GLU A 227 7.78 12.71 7.92
CA GLU A 227 7.98 12.82 9.37
C GLU A 227 7.20 13.98 9.98
N ARG A 228 7.09 15.10 9.26
CA ARG A 228 6.31 16.27 9.72
C ARG A 228 4.82 15.93 9.88
N ILE A 229 4.27 15.14 8.95
CA ILE A 229 2.86 14.72 9.01
C ILE A 229 2.65 13.71 10.15
N ILE A 230 3.63 12.83 10.39
CA ILE A 230 3.58 11.86 11.49
C ILE A 230 3.60 12.58 12.84
N ASP A 231 4.54 13.52 13.02
CA ASP A 231 4.65 14.29 14.25
C ASP A 231 3.41 15.16 14.47
N GLU A 232 2.82 15.71 13.40
CA GLU A 232 1.54 16.43 13.45
C GLU A 232 0.38 15.51 13.87
N ALA A 233 0.30 14.28 13.35
CA ALA A 233 -0.71 13.31 13.78
C ALA A 233 -0.57 12.98 15.27
N ILE A 234 0.65 12.74 15.74
CA ILE A 234 0.94 12.46 17.16
C ILE A 234 0.54 13.65 18.04
N ARG A 235 0.93 14.88 17.64
CA ARG A 235 0.56 16.11 18.34
C ARG A 235 -0.96 16.28 18.41
N PHE A 236 -1.65 16.10 17.28
CA PHE A 236 -3.10 16.22 17.18
C PHE A 236 -3.82 15.17 18.02
N ALA A 237 -3.36 13.92 18.00
CA ALA A 237 -3.92 12.84 18.81
C ALA A 237 -3.83 13.15 20.30
N LYS A 238 -2.64 13.57 20.79
CA LYS A 238 -2.42 13.96 22.18
C LYS A 238 -3.31 15.15 22.59
N ALA A 239 -3.37 16.18 21.75
CA ALA A 239 -4.16 17.39 22.03
C ALA A 239 -5.68 17.11 22.09
N ASN A 240 -6.17 16.10 21.40
CA ASN A 240 -7.60 15.75 21.33
C ASN A 240 -7.96 14.49 22.13
N GLY A 241 -7.03 13.94 22.93
CA GLY A 241 -7.28 12.72 23.72
C GLY A 241 -7.59 11.48 22.87
N ILE A 242 -7.08 11.39 21.64
CA ILE A 242 -7.31 10.27 20.73
C ILE A 242 -6.35 9.13 21.11
N ALA A 243 -6.91 8.00 21.54
CA ALA A 243 -6.14 6.84 21.98
C ALA A 243 -5.32 6.22 20.83
N PRO A 244 -4.13 5.64 21.10
CA PRO A 244 -3.26 5.04 20.09
C PRO A 244 -3.87 3.88 19.30
N ASP A 245 -4.93 3.25 19.82
CA ASP A 245 -5.66 2.17 19.17
C ASP A 245 -6.81 2.64 18.27
N ARG A 246 -7.04 3.96 18.18
CA ARG A 246 -8.06 4.55 17.30
C ARG A 246 -7.63 4.65 15.84
N PHE A 247 -6.34 4.56 15.55
CA PHE A 247 -5.78 4.63 14.20
C PHE A 247 -4.45 3.88 14.13
N GLU A 248 -3.86 3.77 12.95
CA GLU A 248 -2.51 3.23 12.79
C GLU A 248 -1.71 4.02 11.75
N PHE A 249 -0.40 4.15 11.95
CA PHE A 249 0.51 4.60 10.92
C PHE A 249 0.81 3.48 9.95
N GLN A 250 0.99 3.82 8.68
CA GLN A 250 1.30 2.84 7.64
C GLN A 250 2.47 3.29 6.76
N MET A 251 3.38 2.36 6.49
CA MET A 251 4.58 2.62 5.69
C MET A 251 4.91 1.43 4.80
N LEU A 252 5.56 1.71 3.69
CA LEU A 252 6.12 0.68 2.81
C LEU A 252 7.29 -0.07 3.46
N TYR A 253 7.38 -1.36 3.15
CA TYR A 253 8.49 -2.23 3.54
C TYR A 253 9.84 -1.66 3.07
N GLY A 254 10.84 -1.70 3.96
CA GLY A 254 12.19 -1.19 3.69
C GLY A 254 12.39 0.32 3.77
N VAL A 255 11.32 1.12 3.90
CA VAL A 255 11.37 2.59 3.86
C VAL A 255 11.22 3.18 5.26
N ARG A 256 12.19 4.02 5.67
CA ARG A 256 12.23 4.68 7.00
C ARG A 256 11.99 3.70 8.17
N ARG A 257 12.72 2.57 8.20
CA ARG A 257 12.65 1.58 9.28
C ARG A 257 12.90 2.20 10.67
N ASP A 258 13.75 3.22 10.71
CA ASP A 258 13.98 4.08 11.87
C ASP A 258 12.68 4.70 12.42
N LEU A 259 11.80 5.20 11.53
CA LEU A 259 10.51 5.74 11.95
C LEU A 259 9.54 4.65 12.35
N GLN A 260 9.51 3.52 11.64
CA GLN A 260 8.64 2.39 12.00
C GLN A 260 8.91 1.93 13.44
N GLU A 261 10.18 1.76 13.78
CA GLU A 261 10.61 1.35 15.13
C GLU A 261 10.37 2.48 16.16
N ARG A 262 10.58 3.75 15.80
CA ARG A 262 10.25 4.89 16.65
C ARG A 262 8.76 4.92 17.02
N ILE A 263 7.88 4.80 16.04
CA ILE A 263 6.41 4.85 16.20
C ILE A 263 5.95 3.75 17.17
N VAL A 264 6.43 2.51 17.00
CA VAL A 264 6.08 1.41 17.91
C VAL A 264 6.60 1.65 19.33
N ARG A 265 7.84 2.10 19.48
CA ARG A 265 8.43 2.41 20.78
C ARG A 265 7.71 3.54 21.51
N GLU A 266 7.16 4.51 20.77
CA GLU A 266 6.32 5.58 21.32
C GLU A 266 4.88 5.13 21.65
N GLY A 267 4.55 3.85 21.45
CA GLY A 267 3.26 3.26 21.81
C GLY A 267 2.18 3.36 20.73
N TRP A 268 2.53 3.76 19.51
CA TRP A 268 1.58 3.89 18.40
C TRP A 268 1.52 2.64 17.54
N ARG A 269 0.36 2.38 16.93
CA ARG A 269 0.18 1.26 16.01
C ARG A 269 0.87 1.53 14.68
N MET A 270 1.60 0.52 14.20
CA MET A 270 2.36 0.57 12.95
C MET A 270 2.00 -0.64 12.09
N ARG A 271 1.62 -0.40 10.83
CA ARG A 271 1.45 -1.43 9.80
C ARG A 271 2.37 -1.21 8.61
N VAL A 272 3.12 -2.22 8.24
CA VAL A 272 3.99 -2.17 7.06
C VAL A 272 3.31 -2.83 5.86
N TYR A 273 3.26 -2.12 4.73
CA TYR A 273 2.83 -2.64 3.44
C TYR A 273 3.98 -3.44 2.83
N VAL A 274 3.78 -4.75 2.69
CA VAL A 274 4.81 -5.71 2.30
C VAL A 274 4.47 -6.24 0.91
N PRO A 275 5.09 -5.69 -0.15
CA PRO A 275 4.90 -6.18 -1.50
C PRO A 275 5.77 -7.43 -1.71
N PHE A 276 5.25 -8.40 -2.47
CA PHE A 276 5.97 -9.62 -2.85
C PHE A 276 5.49 -10.14 -4.21
N GLY A 277 6.26 -11.02 -4.85
CA GLY A 277 5.92 -11.62 -6.13
C GLY A 277 6.95 -11.33 -7.22
N THR A 278 6.78 -11.98 -8.36
CA THR A 278 7.77 -12.00 -9.45
C THR A 278 7.83 -10.68 -10.24
N GLN A 279 6.78 -9.84 -10.18
CA GLN A 279 6.68 -8.57 -10.90
C GLN A 279 7.21 -7.38 -10.08
N TRP A 280 8.31 -7.57 -9.35
CA TRP A 280 8.83 -6.57 -8.41
C TRP A 280 9.55 -5.39 -9.05
N TYR A 281 10.02 -5.52 -10.29
CA TYR A 281 10.87 -4.51 -10.92
C TYR A 281 10.13 -3.22 -11.30
N PRO A 282 8.95 -3.25 -11.96
CA PRO A 282 8.18 -2.03 -12.21
C PRO A 282 7.79 -1.31 -10.91
N TYR A 283 7.46 -2.07 -9.87
CA TYR A 283 7.21 -1.55 -8.53
C TYR A 283 8.45 -0.83 -7.97
N LEU A 284 9.61 -1.49 -7.97
CA LEU A 284 10.87 -0.91 -7.49
C LEU A 284 11.24 0.37 -8.25
N MET A 285 11.10 0.38 -9.57
CA MET A 285 11.43 1.55 -10.39
C MET A 285 10.53 2.76 -10.07
N ARG A 286 9.23 2.53 -9.83
CA ARG A 286 8.34 3.58 -9.32
C ARG A 286 8.78 4.09 -7.95
N ARG A 287 9.16 3.21 -7.01
CA ARG A 287 9.68 3.62 -5.68
C ARG A 287 10.97 4.44 -5.77
N LEU A 288 11.86 4.12 -6.71
CA LEU A 288 13.08 4.90 -6.96
C LEU A 288 12.78 6.27 -7.56
N ALA A 289 11.80 6.35 -8.46
CA ALA A 289 11.41 7.59 -9.12
C ALA A 289 10.74 8.63 -8.19
N GLU A 290 10.15 8.18 -7.07
CA GLU A 290 9.41 9.02 -6.13
C GLU A 290 10.30 9.91 -5.22
N ARG A 291 11.58 9.59 -5.01
CA ARG A 291 12.51 10.45 -4.25
C ARG A 291 13.91 10.45 -4.87
N PRO A 292 14.44 11.60 -5.34
CA PRO A 292 15.83 11.73 -5.78
C PRO A 292 16.85 11.37 -4.68
N ALA A 293 16.49 11.53 -3.40
CA ALA A 293 17.31 11.10 -2.27
C ALA A 293 17.52 9.57 -2.22
N ASN A 294 16.57 8.77 -2.75
CA ASN A 294 16.77 7.31 -2.90
C ASN A 294 17.87 7.02 -3.93
N LEU A 295 18.04 7.87 -4.95
CA LEU A 295 19.17 7.80 -5.88
C LEU A 295 20.49 8.33 -5.29
N ALA A 296 20.46 9.39 -4.49
CA ALA A 296 21.66 9.83 -3.75
C ALA A 296 22.16 8.71 -2.80
N PHE A 297 21.25 7.95 -2.18
CA PHE A 297 21.56 6.73 -1.44
C PHE A 297 22.15 5.62 -2.32
N ILE A 298 21.68 5.45 -3.56
CA ILE A 298 22.25 4.49 -4.54
C ILE A 298 23.71 4.86 -4.83
N THR A 299 24.00 6.12 -5.12
CA THR A 299 25.36 6.58 -5.42
C THR A 299 26.27 6.48 -4.19
N GLY A 300 25.79 6.88 -3.01
CA GLY A 300 26.59 6.90 -1.78
C GLY A 300 26.98 5.52 -1.23
N ASN A 301 26.12 4.50 -1.38
CA ASN A 301 26.41 3.15 -0.88
C ASN A 301 27.19 2.29 -1.90
N VAL A 302 26.91 2.42 -3.21
CA VAL A 302 27.71 1.73 -4.24
C VAL A 302 29.15 2.25 -4.26
N MET A 303 29.35 3.55 -4.07
CA MET A 303 30.68 4.15 -4.03
C MET A 303 31.45 3.80 -2.74
N LYS A 304 30.76 3.68 -1.59
CA LYS A 304 31.37 3.20 -0.33
C LYS A 304 31.74 1.71 -0.36
N GLU A 305 30.98 0.87 -1.05
CA GLU A 305 31.31 -0.56 -1.21
C GLU A 305 32.43 -0.78 -2.24
N MET A 306 32.50 0.03 -3.31
CA MET A 306 33.63 0.00 -4.26
C MET A 306 34.97 0.43 -3.66
N VAL A 307 34.96 1.36 -2.70
CA VAL A 307 36.18 1.85 -2.02
C VAL A 307 36.65 0.89 -0.92
N LYS A 308 35.74 0.11 -0.31
CA LYS A 308 36.07 -0.92 0.69
C LYS A 308 36.51 -2.27 0.08
N GLY A 309 36.44 -2.40 -1.24
CA GLY A 309 36.82 -3.60 -1.99
C GLY A 309 38.17 -3.50 -2.71
N ARG A 310 39.04 -2.55 -2.33
CA ARG A 310 40.46 -2.51 -2.71
C ARG A 310 41.33 -2.63 -1.48
#